data_AF-A0A9D7RJ01-F1
#
_entry.id   AF-A0A9D7RJ01-F1
#
_cell.length_a   1.000
_cell.length_b   1.000
_cell.length_c   1.000
_cell.angle_alpha   90.00
_cell.angle_beta   90.00
_cell.angle_gamma   90.00
#
_symmetry.space_group_name_H-M   'P 1'
#
loop_
_entity.id
_entity.type
_entity.pdbx_description
1 polymer ?
#
loop_
_entity_poly.entity_id
_entity_poly.type
_entity_poly.pdbx_seq_one_letter_code
_entity_poly.pdbx_strand_id
1 'polypeptide(L)'
;MAWSALLILPASVAAVTIRVGAIGDPACTAFSIQGAIAQLPPGLSEHRLLLSSNQAYSTAGVITDRSLRIEGGYANCSAEEPTPGARTQIGPDAAASAPLLTLRGTTGIQLPSTLRGLVFIGPAPQGAIRASGNMRVYVEDTLVMNAGDLFLDNAGGIAIEDQAILHLRGNSQIVGNTGGEGGGVSCVNGEIQWEGGDVLIGSNRARLFGGGIALVDCEMDWLGVSMAMSVALRPISQPAAVAFPCARVRSCRVSRWSPRSGAWCRS
;
A
#
# COMPACT_ATOMS: atom_id res chain seq x y z
N MET A 1 -12.35 -58.11 -0.57
CA MET A 1 -11.44 -57.12 0.05
C MET A 1 -11.85 -55.75 -0.47
N ALA A 2 -12.61 -54.99 0.33
CA ALA A 2 -13.06 -53.65 -0.06
C ALA A 2 -12.03 -52.63 0.42
N TRP A 3 -11.43 -51.89 -0.51
CA TRP A 3 -10.58 -50.74 -0.21
C TRP A 3 -11.49 -49.55 0.12
N SER A 4 -11.53 -49.18 1.40
CA SER A 4 -12.12 -47.91 1.81
C SER A 4 -11.20 -46.78 1.36
N ALA A 5 -11.56 -46.10 0.28
CA ALA A 5 -10.94 -44.85 -0.11
C ALA A 5 -11.30 -43.78 0.93
N LEU A 6 -10.35 -43.47 1.80
CA LEU A 6 -10.45 -42.36 2.74
C LEU A 6 -10.38 -41.06 1.95
N LEU A 7 -11.54 -40.47 1.66
CA LEU A 7 -11.66 -39.13 1.09
C LEU A 7 -11.16 -38.12 2.12
N ILE A 8 -9.90 -37.70 2.00
CA ILE A 8 -9.35 -36.57 2.74
C ILE A 8 -9.92 -35.31 2.06
N LEU A 9 -11.01 -34.78 2.62
CA LEU A 9 -11.48 -33.45 2.26
C LEU A 9 -10.43 -32.43 2.71
N PRO A 10 -9.98 -31.50 1.83
CA PRO A 10 -9.07 -30.45 2.25
C PRO A 10 -9.77 -29.60 3.31
N ALA A 11 -9.20 -29.54 4.51
CA ALA A 11 -9.66 -28.64 5.55
C ALA A 11 -9.50 -27.20 5.04
N SER A 12 -10.61 -26.55 4.72
CA SER A 12 -10.62 -25.11 4.46
C SER A 12 -10.20 -24.40 5.75
N VAL A 13 -9.05 -23.75 5.71
CA VAL A 13 -8.57 -22.93 6.83
C VAL A 13 -9.53 -21.76 6.99
N ALA A 14 -10.20 -21.68 8.14
CA ALA A 14 -11.14 -20.59 8.42
C ALA A 14 -10.40 -19.24 8.47
N ALA A 15 -11.08 -18.18 8.01
CA ALA A 15 -10.60 -16.82 8.20
C ALA A 15 -10.41 -16.53 9.69
N VAL A 16 -9.26 -15.98 10.05
CA VAL A 16 -8.90 -15.66 11.45
C VAL A 16 -8.89 -14.14 11.59
N THR A 17 -9.51 -13.65 12.66
CA THR A 17 -9.43 -12.24 13.06
C THR A 17 -8.60 -12.12 14.32
N ILE A 18 -7.55 -11.30 14.29
CA ILE A 18 -6.67 -11.01 15.42
C ILE A 18 -6.82 -9.53 15.78
N ARG A 19 -7.01 -9.26 17.08
CA ARG A 19 -7.09 -7.92 17.64
C ARG A 19 -5.76 -7.57 18.27
N VAL A 20 -5.14 -6.50 17.80
CA VAL A 20 -3.81 -6.08 18.22
C VAL A 20 -3.92 -4.76 18.98
N GLY A 21 -3.33 -4.69 20.17
CA GLY A 21 -3.43 -3.52 21.02
C GLY A 21 -2.46 -3.56 22.20
N ALA A 22 -2.65 -2.63 23.13
CA ALA A 22 -1.73 -2.43 24.24
C ALA A 22 -1.78 -3.59 25.24
N ILE A 23 -0.65 -3.83 25.91
CA ILE A 23 -0.59 -4.77 27.03
C ILE A 23 -1.55 -4.27 28.12
N GLY A 24 -2.45 -5.14 28.57
CA GLY A 24 -3.44 -4.84 29.62
C GLY A 24 -4.89 -4.72 29.13
N ASP A 25 -5.14 -4.65 27.82
CA ASP A 25 -6.49 -4.79 27.27
C ASP A 25 -6.82 -6.29 27.09
N PRO A 26 -7.79 -6.85 27.85
CA PRO A 26 -8.11 -8.27 27.81
C PRO A 26 -8.75 -8.72 26.49
N ALA A 27 -9.23 -7.80 25.65
CA ALA A 27 -9.79 -8.14 24.35
C ALA A 27 -8.71 -8.31 23.25
N CYS A 28 -7.44 -7.94 23.53
CA CYS A 28 -6.36 -8.12 22.57
C CYS A 28 -5.87 -9.57 22.55
N THR A 29 -5.72 -10.13 21.35
CA THR A 29 -5.14 -11.47 21.12
C THR A 29 -3.67 -11.40 20.71
N ALA A 30 -3.16 -10.20 20.41
CA ALA A 30 -1.75 -9.95 20.17
C ALA A 30 -1.34 -8.54 20.65
N PHE A 31 -0.05 -8.36 20.94
CA PHE A 31 0.52 -7.10 21.42
C PHE A 31 1.52 -6.48 20.44
N SER A 32 1.68 -7.10 19.25
CA SER A 32 2.47 -6.58 18.15
C SER A 32 1.91 -7.09 16.82
N ILE A 33 2.11 -6.32 15.75
CA ILE A 33 1.65 -6.72 14.40
C ILE A 33 2.40 -7.97 13.93
N GLN A 34 3.72 -8.03 14.15
CA GLN A 34 4.53 -9.20 13.81
C GLN A 34 4.08 -10.46 14.56
N GLY A 35 3.80 -10.33 15.87
CA GLY A 35 3.27 -11.43 16.68
C GLY A 35 1.89 -11.88 16.22
N ALA A 36 1.04 -10.97 15.76
CA ALA A 36 -0.25 -11.30 15.15
C ALA A 36 -0.08 -12.06 13.83
N ILE A 37 0.79 -11.59 12.92
CA ILE A 37 1.06 -12.26 11.64
C ILE A 37 1.59 -13.69 11.85
N ALA A 38 2.45 -13.90 12.86
CA ALA A 38 2.99 -15.22 13.18
C ALA A 38 1.92 -16.24 13.61
N GLN A 39 0.78 -15.79 14.12
CA GLN A 39 -0.36 -16.65 14.47
C GLN A 39 -1.23 -17.02 13.27
N LEU A 40 -1.05 -16.34 12.12
CA LEU A 40 -1.88 -16.57 10.95
C LEU A 40 -1.35 -17.74 10.11
N PRO A 41 -2.21 -18.72 9.80
CA PRO A 41 -1.84 -19.78 8.88
C PRO A 41 -1.56 -19.20 7.48
N PRO A 42 -0.67 -19.82 6.70
CA PRO A 42 -0.54 -19.49 5.29
C PRO A 42 -1.78 -19.96 4.53
N GLY A 43 -2.09 -19.32 3.40
CA GLY A 43 -3.18 -19.75 2.53
C GLY A 43 -3.94 -18.62 1.85
N LEU A 44 -5.03 -19.04 1.18
CA LEU A 44 -5.88 -18.17 0.35
C LEU A 44 -6.98 -17.45 1.15
N SER A 45 -7.29 -17.93 2.36
CA SER A 45 -8.32 -17.33 3.21
C SER A 45 -7.89 -15.93 3.65
N GLU A 46 -8.76 -14.93 3.48
CA GLU A 46 -8.48 -13.56 3.93
C GLU A 46 -8.52 -13.52 5.46
N HIS A 47 -7.37 -13.28 6.08
CA HIS A 47 -7.24 -13.03 7.51
C HIS A 47 -7.42 -11.53 7.82
N ARG A 48 -7.76 -11.20 9.05
CA ARG A 48 -7.97 -9.81 9.49
C ARG A 48 -7.10 -9.49 10.70
N LEU A 49 -6.40 -8.37 10.64
CA LEU A 49 -5.72 -7.74 11.77
C LEU A 49 -6.41 -6.42 12.08
N LEU A 50 -7.00 -6.31 13.26
CA LEU A 50 -7.66 -5.09 13.73
C LEU A 50 -6.74 -4.40 14.73
N LEU A 51 -6.23 -3.22 14.37
CA LEU A 51 -5.22 -2.52 15.14
C LEU A 51 -5.84 -1.40 15.97
N SER A 52 -5.67 -1.51 17.29
CA SER A 52 -6.03 -0.45 18.22
C SER A 52 -5.20 0.81 17.98
N SER A 53 -5.84 1.99 18.01
CA SER A 53 -5.25 3.31 17.84
C SER A 53 -4.78 3.96 19.15
N ASN A 54 -4.96 3.29 20.29
CA ASN A 54 -4.47 3.75 21.59
C ASN A 54 -2.95 3.58 21.80
N GLN A 55 -2.23 3.10 20.79
CA GLN A 55 -0.77 2.98 20.77
C GLN A 55 -0.23 3.07 19.34
N ALA A 56 1.08 3.29 19.22
CA ALA A 56 1.82 3.15 17.97
C ALA A 56 2.54 1.80 17.92
N TYR A 57 2.71 1.25 16.71
CA TYR A 57 3.44 0.01 16.47
C TYR A 57 4.76 0.33 15.79
N SER A 58 5.86 -0.29 16.21
CA SER A 58 7.18 -0.04 15.63
C SER A 58 7.26 -0.41 14.14
N THR A 59 6.74 -1.58 13.78
CA THR A 59 6.79 -2.14 12.42
C THR A 59 5.72 -3.22 12.26
N ALA A 60 5.25 -3.42 11.03
CA ALA A 60 4.40 -4.55 10.66
C ALA A 60 5.20 -5.82 10.36
N GLY A 61 6.45 -5.68 9.91
CA GLY A 61 7.33 -6.81 9.54
C GLY A 61 7.05 -7.36 8.15
N VAL A 62 7.20 -8.68 7.99
CA VAL A 62 7.12 -9.37 6.70
C VAL A 62 5.91 -10.28 6.68
N ILE A 63 5.11 -10.17 5.62
CA ILE A 63 3.99 -11.06 5.29
C ILE A 63 4.34 -11.78 4.00
N THR A 64 4.41 -13.10 4.08
CA THR A 64 4.71 -13.96 2.93
C THR A 64 3.52 -14.87 2.66
N ASP A 65 3.06 -14.92 1.40
CA ASP A 65 2.06 -15.85 0.89
C ASP A 65 0.77 -15.95 1.72
N ARG A 66 0.20 -14.78 2.05
CA ARG A 66 -1.06 -14.67 2.81
C ARG A 66 -1.98 -13.63 2.21
N SER A 67 -3.27 -13.96 2.18
CA SER A 67 -4.34 -12.99 1.97
C SER A 67 -4.65 -12.30 3.31
N LEU A 68 -4.49 -10.98 3.40
CA LEU A 68 -4.59 -10.26 4.67
C LEU A 68 -5.23 -8.88 4.55
N ARG A 69 -6.11 -8.55 5.50
CA ARG A 69 -6.61 -7.20 5.71
C ARG A 69 -6.10 -6.64 7.04
N ILE A 70 -5.34 -5.54 7.01
CA ILE A 70 -4.87 -4.81 8.18
C ILE A 70 -5.67 -3.50 8.28
N GLU A 71 -6.43 -3.34 9.36
CA GLU A 71 -7.33 -2.20 9.57
C GLU A 71 -6.96 -1.46 10.85
N GLY A 72 -6.72 -0.16 10.75
CA GLY A 72 -6.51 0.74 11.90
C GLY A 72 -7.76 1.52 12.29
N GLY A 73 -7.62 2.34 13.34
CA GLY A 73 -8.65 3.26 13.81
C GLY A 73 -9.56 2.71 14.91
N TYR A 74 -9.35 1.49 15.40
CA TYR A 74 -10.13 0.92 16.51
C TYR A 74 -9.71 1.56 17.83
N ALA A 75 -10.64 2.11 18.62
CA ALA A 75 -10.27 2.83 19.86
C ALA A 75 -9.56 1.93 20.90
N ASN A 76 -9.88 0.63 20.91
CA ASN A 76 -9.29 -0.42 21.73
C ASN A 76 -9.58 -1.79 21.09
N CYS A 77 -9.10 -2.89 21.68
CA CYS A 77 -9.36 -4.23 21.12
C CYS A 77 -10.82 -4.68 21.28
N SER A 78 -11.62 -4.09 22.16
CA SER A 78 -13.05 -4.40 22.28
C SER A 78 -13.94 -3.70 21.25
N ALA A 79 -13.42 -2.70 20.53
CA ALA A 79 -14.19 -1.94 19.55
C ALA A 79 -14.62 -2.81 18.35
N GLU A 80 -15.90 -2.74 17.99
CA GLU A 80 -16.44 -3.49 16.84
C GLU A 80 -16.16 -2.79 15.51
N GLU A 81 -16.11 -1.46 15.51
CA GLU A 81 -15.91 -0.62 14.34
C GLU A 81 -14.76 0.38 14.54
N PRO A 82 -14.06 0.79 13.46
CA PRO A 82 -13.07 1.85 13.54
C PRO A 82 -13.75 3.19 13.82
N THR A 83 -13.10 4.04 14.62
CA THR A 83 -13.56 5.42 14.84
C THR A 83 -13.41 6.21 13.53
N PRO A 84 -14.46 6.90 13.04
CA PRO A 84 -14.37 7.64 11.79
C PRO A 84 -13.19 8.62 11.76
N GLY A 85 -12.34 8.51 10.73
CA GLY A 85 -11.15 9.35 10.55
C GLY A 85 -9.97 9.02 11.47
N ALA A 86 -10.14 8.14 12.46
CA ALA A 86 -9.03 7.67 13.26
C ALA A 86 -8.12 6.78 12.42
N ARG A 87 -6.81 6.92 12.65
CA ARG A 87 -5.79 6.08 12.02
C ARG A 87 -4.88 5.48 13.07
N THR A 88 -4.33 4.31 12.77
CA THR A 88 -3.36 3.65 13.65
C THR A 88 -1.95 3.79 13.09
N GLN A 89 -1.00 4.21 13.93
CA GLN A 89 0.38 4.48 13.52
C GLN A 89 1.26 3.22 13.49
N ILE A 90 2.02 3.06 12.41
CA ILE A 90 3.09 2.07 12.22
C ILE A 90 4.38 2.84 11.89
N GLY A 91 5.45 2.60 12.65
CA GLY A 91 6.67 3.40 12.66
C GLY A 91 6.76 4.36 13.84
N PRO A 92 7.91 5.02 14.05
CA PRO A 92 9.04 5.12 13.12
C PRO A 92 10.18 4.13 13.34
N ASP A 93 10.01 3.08 14.13
CA ASP A 93 11.13 2.20 14.50
C ASP A 93 11.40 1.09 13.47
N ALA A 94 11.48 1.45 12.19
CA ALA A 94 11.92 0.51 11.16
C ALA A 94 13.41 0.19 11.35
N ALA A 95 13.80 -1.08 11.16
CA ALA A 95 15.22 -1.41 11.08
C ALA A 95 15.86 -0.69 9.88
N ALA A 96 17.11 -0.23 10.01
CA ALA A 96 17.83 0.43 8.91
C ALA A 96 17.90 -0.41 7.62
N SER A 97 17.76 -1.72 7.75
CA SER A 97 17.80 -2.71 6.66
C SER A 97 16.44 -3.27 6.25
N ALA A 98 15.31 -2.75 6.76
CA ALA A 98 13.98 -3.26 6.40
C ALA A 98 12.92 -2.15 6.28
N PRO A 99 11.94 -2.29 5.35
CA PRO A 99 10.75 -1.44 5.34
C PRO A 99 9.89 -1.62 6.59
N LEU A 100 8.95 -0.70 6.84
CA LEU A 100 7.97 -0.87 7.93
C LEU A 100 7.05 -2.08 7.69
N LEU A 101 6.69 -2.31 6.43
CA LEU A 101 5.91 -3.47 6.00
C LEU A 101 6.47 -4.03 4.70
N THR A 102 6.68 -5.35 4.65
CA THR A 102 7.00 -6.09 3.43
C THR A 102 5.92 -7.12 3.15
N LEU A 103 5.40 -7.13 1.92
CA LEU A 103 4.40 -8.07 1.40
C LEU A 103 5.06 -8.86 0.27
N ARG A 104 5.11 -10.19 0.37
CA ARG A 104 5.79 -11.04 -0.61
C ARG A 104 4.92 -12.20 -1.07
N GLY A 105 4.65 -12.26 -2.36
CA GLY A 105 3.91 -13.35 -3.00
C GLY A 105 4.85 -14.23 -3.81
N THR A 106 5.20 -15.39 -3.29
CA THR A 106 6.08 -16.36 -3.97
C THR A 106 5.30 -17.44 -4.71
N THR A 107 4.01 -17.60 -4.40
CA THR A 107 3.12 -18.50 -5.16
C THR A 107 2.74 -17.91 -6.52
N GLY A 108 2.33 -18.74 -7.49
CA GLY A 108 1.81 -18.28 -8.79
C GLY A 108 0.39 -17.69 -8.75
N ILE A 109 -0.16 -17.43 -7.56
CA ILE A 109 -1.51 -16.93 -7.35
C ILE A 109 -1.41 -15.52 -6.77
N GLN A 110 -2.18 -14.57 -7.31
CA GLN A 110 -2.27 -13.23 -6.74
C GLN A 110 -3.02 -13.26 -5.40
N LEU A 111 -2.35 -12.86 -4.32
CA LEU A 111 -2.92 -12.80 -2.98
C LEU A 111 -3.27 -11.34 -2.62
N PRO A 112 -4.52 -11.04 -2.24
CA PRO A 112 -4.90 -9.69 -1.89
C PRO A 112 -4.39 -9.31 -0.50
N SER A 113 -3.95 -8.07 -0.35
CA SER A 113 -3.60 -7.48 0.93
C SER A 113 -4.17 -6.07 1.03
N THR A 114 -5.04 -5.82 1.99
CA THR A 114 -5.68 -4.51 2.18
C THR A 114 -5.09 -3.80 3.39
N LEU A 115 -4.67 -2.55 3.20
CA LEU A 115 -4.13 -1.66 4.21
C LEU A 115 -5.08 -0.48 4.35
N ARG A 116 -5.79 -0.40 5.48
CA ARG A 116 -6.86 0.59 5.68
C ARG A 116 -6.74 1.36 6.99
N GLY A 117 -6.90 2.68 6.94
CA GLY A 117 -6.92 3.51 8.15
C GLY A 117 -5.59 3.49 8.92
N LEU A 118 -4.47 3.43 8.19
CA LEU A 118 -3.12 3.35 8.77
C LEU A 118 -2.35 4.65 8.56
N VAL A 119 -1.37 4.91 9.43
CA VAL A 119 -0.29 5.87 9.19
C VAL A 119 1.03 5.12 9.20
N PHE A 120 1.68 4.99 8.04
CA PHE A 120 3.07 4.56 7.96
C PHE A 120 3.96 5.80 8.03
N ILE A 121 4.77 5.92 9.08
CA ILE A 121 5.60 7.09 9.32
C ILE A 121 7.06 6.70 9.56
N GLY A 122 7.99 7.37 8.90
CA GLY A 122 9.42 7.18 9.13
C GLY A 122 10.00 8.00 10.30
N PRO A 123 11.31 7.87 10.58
CA PRO A 123 12.33 7.27 9.73
C PRO A 123 12.12 5.80 9.36
N ALA A 124 12.19 5.48 8.08
CA ALA A 124 12.19 4.11 7.58
C ALA A 124 13.09 4.05 6.34
N PRO A 125 14.42 3.89 6.50
CA PRO A 125 15.37 4.12 5.41
C PRO A 125 15.13 3.25 4.17
N GLN A 126 14.59 2.05 4.31
CA GLN A 126 14.23 1.16 3.18
C GLN A 126 12.83 1.40 2.62
N GLY A 127 12.14 2.44 3.09
CA GLY A 127 10.77 2.79 2.71
C GLY A 127 9.71 2.32 3.69
N ALA A 128 8.47 2.74 3.44
CA ALA A 128 7.35 2.41 4.33
C ALA A 128 6.75 1.05 3.98
N ILE A 129 6.25 0.90 2.75
CA ILE A 129 5.62 -0.34 2.27
C ILE A 129 6.42 -0.86 1.09
N ARG A 130 6.79 -2.14 1.13
CA ARG A 130 7.34 -2.85 -0.04
C ARG A 130 6.47 -4.05 -0.36
N ALA A 131 6.07 -4.19 -1.62
CA ALA A 131 5.37 -5.36 -2.12
C ALA A 131 6.14 -5.98 -3.28
N SER A 132 6.28 -7.30 -3.30
CA SER A 132 6.91 -7.99 -4.42
C SER A 132 6.25 -9.34 -4.73
N GLY A 133 6.43 -9.79 -5.96
CA GLY A 133 5.87 -11.07 -6.41
C GLY A 133 4.38 -10.97 -6.71
N ASN A 134 3.66 -12.09 -6.60
CA ASN A 134 2.23 -12.17 -6.89
C ASN A 134 1.36 -11.62 -5.75
N MET A 135 1.55 -10.34 -5.41
CA MET A 135 0.76 -9.62 -4.42
C MET A 135 -0.17 -8.62 -5.09
N ARG A 136 -1.38 -8.49 -4.56
CA ARG A 136 -2.30 -7.41 -4.90
C ARG A 136 -2.56 -6.56 -3.67
N VAL A 137 -2.00 -5.35 -3.62
CA VAL A 137 -2.02 -4.50 -2.44
C VAL A 137 -3.00 -3.37 -2.60
N TYR A 138 -3.98 -3.25 -1.71
CA TYR A 138 -4.92 -2.15 -1.65
C TYR A 138 -4.50 -1.18 -0.55
N VAL A 139 -4.25 0.07 -0.89
CA VAL A 139 -3.98 1.15 0.06
C VAL A 139 -5.19 2.08 0.07
N GLU A 140 -5.90 2.08 1.19
CA GLU A 140 -7.20 2.75 1.37
C GLU A 140 -7.18 3.64 2.62
N ASP A 141 -7.60 4.89 2.49
CA ASP A 141 -7.69 5.86 3.60
C ASP A 141 -6.40 5.95 4.47
N THR A 142 -5.25 5.68 3.85
CA THR A 142 -3.97 5.48 4.52
C THR A 142 -3.02 6.64 4.26
N LEU A 143 -2.24 7.02 5.27
CA LEU A 143 -1.17 8.03 5.15
C LEU A 143 0.19 7.33 5.16
N VAL A 144 1.03 7.65 4.19
CA VAL A 144 2.43 7.21 4.11
C VAL A 144 3.32 8.44 4.07
N MET A 145 4.16 8.63 5.08
CA MET A 145 4.96 9.85 5.17
C MET A 145 6.33 9.69 5.80
N ASN A 146 7.24 10.61 5.43
CA ASN A 146 8.59 10.74 5.97
C ASN A 146 9.41 9.43 5.93
N ALA A 147 9.10 8.53 5.00
CA ALA A 147 9.81 7.29 4.80
C ALA A 147 10.90 7.42 3.74
N GLY A 148 11.89 6.53 3.83
CA GLY A 148 12.90 6.32 2.82
C GLY A 148 14.20 7.08 2.96
N ASP A 149 15.11 6.81 2.03
CA ASP A 149 16.43 7.43 1.92
C ASP A 149 16.75 7.75 0.45
N LEU A 150 17.27 8.95 0.18
CA LEU A 150 17.63 9.40 -1.17
C LEU A 150 18.71 8.55 -1.86
N PHE A 151 19.50 7.80 -1.10
CA PHE A 151 20.62 7.01 -1.61
C PHE A 151 20.28 5.54 -1.81
N LEU A 152 19.07 5.13 -1.47
CA LEU A 152 18.61 3.74 -1.62
C LEU A 152 17.55 3.65 -2.72
N ASP A 153 17.75 2.70 -3.62
CA ASP A 153 16.78 2.42 -4.68
C ASP A 153 15.54 1.74 -4.09
N ASN A 154 14.36 2.03 -4.66
CA ASN A 154 13.07 1.49 -4.22
C ASN A 154 12.79 1.66 -2.71
N ALA A 155 13.29 2.76 -2.15
CA ALA A 155 13.16 3.09 -0.73
C ALA A 155 12.14 4.19 -0.44
N GLY A 156 11.27 4.57 -1.39
CA GLY A 156 10.28 5.62 -1.21
C GLY A 156 9.17 5.30 -0.20
N GLY A 157 8.04 6.00 -0.32
CA GLY A 157 6.85 5.71 0.50
C GLY A 157 6.35 4.27 0.25
N ILE A 158 6.10 3.94 -1.00
CA ILE A 158 5.62 2.62 -1.44
C ILE A 158 6.50 2.11 -2.59
N ALA A 159 7.01 0.89 -2.48
CA ALA A 159 7.69 0.21 -3.57
C ALA A 159 6.92 -1.04 -3.97
N ILE A 160 6.67 -1.22 -5.26
CA ILE A 160 6.10 -2.45 -5.82
C ILE A 160 7.02 -3.04 -6.89
N GLU A 161 7.26 -4.34 -6.80
CA GLU A 161 8.25 -5.05 -7.61
C GLU A 161 7.68 -6.39 -8.10
N ASP A 162 8.28 -6.97 -9.14
CA ASP A 162 8.10 -8.38 -9.52
C ASP A 162 6.63 -8.85 -9.67
N GLN A 163 5.85 -8.19 -10.53
CA GLN A 163 4.43 -8.49 -10.81
C GLN A 163 3.43 -8.10 -9.70
N ALA A 164 3.88 -7.40 -8.66
CA ALA A 164 2.98 -6.88 -7.66
C ALA A 164 2.07 -5.79 -8.26
N ILE A 165 0.81 -5.79 -7.84
CA ILE A 165 -0.20 -4.81 -8.25
C ILE A 165 -0.54 -3.92 -7.05
N LEU A 166 -0.44 -2.61 -7.21
CA LEU A 166 -0.85 -1.62 -6.22
C LEU A 166 -2.16 -0.96 -6.62
N HIS A 167 -3.16 -1.06 -5.76
CA HIS A 167 -4.42 -0.33 -5.87
C HIS A 167 -4.39 0.85 -4.90
N LEU A 168 -4.52 2.06 -5.44
CA LEU A 168 -4.65 3.29 -4.65
C LEU A 168 -6.11 3.76 -4.69
N ARG A 169 -6.71 3.96 -3.51
CA ARG A 169 -8.11 4.42 -3.38
C ARG A 169 -8.41 5.16 -2.08
N GLY A 170 -9.61 5.71 -2.03
CA GLY A 170 -10.11 6.47 -0.88
C GLY A 170 -9.32 7.76 -0.65
N ASN A 171 -9.23 8.20 0.61
CA ASN A 171 -8.53 9.43 1.01
C ASN A 171 -7.08 9.15 1.41
N SER A 172 -6.35 8.45 0.54
CA SER A 172 -4.96 8.05 0.81
C SER A 172 -3.97 9.17 0.48
N GLN A 173 -2.94 9.33 1.28
CA GLN A 173 -1.92 10.36 1.10
C GLN A 173 -0.53 9.75 1.18
N ILE A 174 0.31 10.01 0.18
CA ILE A 174 1.70 9.55 0.12
C ILE A 174 2.56 10.80 -0.02
N VAL A 175 3.11 11.29 1.10
CA VAL A 175 3.69 12.64 1.18
C VAL A 175 4.99 12.74 1.97
N GLY A 176 5.89 13.61 1.56
CA GLY A 176 7.13 13.87 2.32
C GLY A 176 8.12 12.71 2.35
N ASN A 177 8.00 11.75 1.43
CA ASN A 177 8.87 10.58 1.35
C ASN A 177 10.08 10.85 0.45
N THR A 178 11.17 10.10 0.66
CA THR A 178 12.40 10.21 -0.10
C THR A 178 12.84 8.86 -0.67
N GLY A 179 13.44 8.83 -1.87
CA GLY A 179 13.98 7.60 -2.45
C GLY A 179 15.07 7.87 -3.48
N GLY A 180 15.81 6.83 -3.88
CA GLY A 180 16.65 6.88 -5.09
C GLY A 180 15.80 7.18 -6.32
N GLU A 181 14.69 6.47 -6.43
CA GLU A 181 13.68 6.55 -7.49
C GLU A 181 12.30 6.44 -6.82
N GLY A 182 11.29 7.12 -7.37
CA GLY A 182 9.91 6.93 -6.89
C GLY A 182 9.72 7.37 -5.45
N GLY A 183 10.08 8.62 -5.12
CA GLY A 183 10.10 9.11 -3.74
C GLY A 183 8.77 8.85 -3.01
N GLY A 184 7.64 9.05 -3.69
CA GLY A 184 6.33 8.60 -3.21
C GLY A 184 6.08 7.13 -3.50
N VAL A 185 5.98 6.78 -4.79
CA VAL A 185 5.76 5.41 -5.27
C VAL A 185 6.83 5.01 -6.29
N SER A 186 7.50 3.88 -6.07
CA SER A 186 8.35 3.23 -7.07
C SER A 186 7.69 1.95 -7.56
N CYS A 187 7.66 1.75 -8.87
CA CYS A 187 7.20 0.53 -9.48
C CYS A 187 8.27 -0.03 -10.42
N VAL A 188 8.59 -1.31 -10.25
CA VAL A 188 9.50 -2.07 -11.13
C VAL A 188 8.86 -3.40 -11.54
N ASN A 189 8.62 -3.63 -12.83
CA ASN A 189 8.00 -4.87 -13.34
C ASN A 189 6.63 -5.20 -12.71
N GLY A 190 5.83 -4.19 -12.35
CA GLY A 190 4.53 -4.35 -11.67
C GLY A 190 3.42 -3.50 -12.30
N GLU A 191 2.35 -3.28 -11.55
CA GLU A 191 1.20 -2.51 -12.01
C GLU A 191 0.66 -1.58 -10.93
N ILE A 192 0.26 -0.37 -11.30
CA ILE A 192 -0.46 0.56 -10.44
C ILE A 192 -1.87 0.76 -10.98
N GLN A 193 -2.87 0.42 -10.19
CA GLN A 193 -4.27 0.68 -10.47
C GLN A 193 -4.80 1.81 -9.58
N TRP A 194 -5.36 2.84 -10.20
CA TRP A 194 -5.98 3.96 -9.50
C TRP A 194 -7.50 3.79 -9.51
N GLU A 195 -8.12 3.42 -8.39
CA GLU A 195 -9.53 3.05 -8.31
C GLU A 195 -10.48 4.24 -8.00
N GLY A 196 -10.04 5.47 -8.25
CA GLY A 196 -10.77 6.69 -7.90
C GLY A 196 -10.65 7.09 -6.42
N GLY A 197 -11.11 8.30 -6.09
CA GLY A 197 -10.97 8.92 -4.76
C GLY A 197 -9.91 10.02 -4.70
N ASP A 198 -9.86 10.72 -3.56
CA ASP A 198 -8.91 11.82 -3.29
C ASP A 198 -7.56 11.25 -2.82
N VAL A 199 -6.85 10.57 -3.73
CA VAL A 199 -5.49 10.12 -3.48
C VAL A 199 -4.51 11.25 -3.80
N LEU A 200 -3.70 11.64 -2.81
CA LEU A 200 -2.68 12.67 -2.94
C LEU A 200 -1.28 12.05 -2.91
N ILE A 201 -0.49 12.28 -3.95
CA ILE A 201 0.94 11.96 -3.98
C ILE A 201 1.69 13.28 -4.19
N GLY A 202 2.34 13.79 -3.14
CA GLY A 202 2.90 15.14 -3.16
C GLY A 202 4.06 15.34 -2.21
N SER A 203 4.86 16.39 -2.43
CA SER A 203 5.99 16.75 -1.57
C SER A 203 7.02 15.62 -1.35
N ASN A 204 7.09 14.68 -2.28
CA ASN A 204 8.03 13.58 -2.26
C ASN A 204 9.28 13.94 -3.09
N ARG A 205 10.44 13.40 -2.73
CA ARG A 205 11.72 13.70 -3.38
C ARG A 205 12.42 12.43 -3.84
N ALA A 206 12.96 12.45 -5.05
CA ALA A 206 13.82 11.38 -5.55
C ALA A 206 15.22 11.93 -5.88
N ARG A 207 16.25 11.09 -5.77
CA ARG A 207 17.62 11.44 -6.20
C ARG A 207 17.77 11.39 -7.72
N LEU A 208 17.18 10.40 -8.37
CA LEU A 208 17.33 10.16 -9.79
C LEU A 208 16.11 10.67 -10.58
N PHE A 209 14.94 10.06 -10.40
CA PHE A 209 13.71 10.45 -11.09
C PHE A 209 12.46 10.02 -10.32
N GLY A 210 11.31 10.59 -10.71
CA GLY A 210 10.01 10.24 -10.11
C GLY A 210 9.89 10.68 -8.66
N GLY A 211 9.98 11.99 -8.39
CA GLY A 211 9.77 12.51 -7.03
C GLY A 211 8.44 12.03 -6.45
N GLY A 212 7.36 12.10 -7.23
CA GLY A 212 6.06 11.49 -6.91
C GLY A 212 6.04 9.99 -7.23
N ILE A 213 5.98 9.63 -8.50
CA ILE A 213 5.90 8.25 -8.98
C ILE A 213 7.04 7.97 -9.97
N ALA A 214 7.71 6.82 -9.84
CA ALA A 214 8.63 6.27 -10.82
C ALA A 214 8.08 4.95 -11.38
N LEU A 215 8.13 4.79 -12.71
CA LEU A 215 7.70 3.59 -13.42
C LEU A 215 8.86 3.03 -14.24
N VAL A 216 9.25 1.79 -13.94
CA VAL A 216 10.27 1.02 -14.68
C VAL A 216 9.63 -0.31 -15.08
N ASP A 217 9.40 -0.51 -16.38
CA ASP A 217 8.71 -1.70 -16.89
C ASP A 217 7.37 -1.96 -16.18
N CYS A 218 6.66 -0.87 -15.85
CA CYS A 218 5.38 -0.91 -15.15
C CYS A 218 4.23 -0.38 -15.98
N GLU A 219 3.05 -0.93 -15.72
CA GLU A 219 1.77 -0.41 -16.22
C GLU A 219 1.09 0.45 -15.15
N MET A 220 0.37 1.47 -15.59
CA MET A 220 -0.46 2.30 -14.72
C MET A 220 -1.81 2.52 -15.37
N ASP A 221 -2.86 2.09 -14.68
CA ASP A 221 -4.25 2.14 -15.14
C ASP A 221 -5.14 2.98 -14.23
N TRP A 222 -6.08 3.69 -14.85
CA TRP A 222 -7.09 4.47 -14.13
C TRP A 222 -8.45 3.77 -14.20
N LEU A 223 -8.80 3.10 -13.11
CA LEU A 223 -10.03 2.33 -12.96
C LEU A 223 -11.10 3.18 -12.27
N GLY A 224 -11.73 4.10 -13.01
CA GLY A 224 -12.85 4.85 -12.46
C GLY A 224 -12.89 6.29 -12.90
N VAL A 225 -13.31 6.53 -14.14
CA VAL A 225 -14.44 7.40 -14.51
C VAL A 225 -14.57 7.44 -16.04
N SER A 226 -15.70 6.96 -16.56
CA SER A 226 -16.27 7.49 -17.79
C SER A 226 -16.75 8.91 -17.50
N MET A 227 -15.86 9.91 -17.49
CA MET A 227 -16.30 11.30 -17.60
C MET A 227 -16.54 11.60 -19.08
N ALA A 228 -17.82 11.75 -19.45
CA ALA A 228 -18.19 12.47 -20.66
C ALA A 228 -17.63 13.89 -20.55
N MET A 229 -16.55 14.16 -21.28
CA MET A 229 -15.85 15.44 -21.25
C MET A 229 -16.61 16.44 -22.13
N SER A 230 -17.42 17.32 -21.51
CA SER A 230 -17.91 18.52 -22.19
C SER A 230 -16.87 19.63 -22.02
N VAL A 231 -16.14 19.93 -23.09
CA VAL A 231 -15.13 20.99 -23.10
C VAL A 231 -15.81 22.33 -23.38
N ALA A 232 -15.99 23.14 -22.34
CA ALA A 232 -16.24 24.57 -22.50
C ALA A 232 -14.90 25.31 -22.49
N LEU A 233 -14.45 25.75 -23.67
CA LEU A 233 -13.29 26.62 -23.81
C LEU A 233 -13.60 27.98 -23.17
N ARG A 234 -12.87 28.37 -22.11
CA ARG A 234 -12.81 29.76 -21.65
C ARG A 234 -11.41 30.35 -21.85
N PRO A 235 -11.29 31.64 -22.21
CA PRO A 235 -10.01 32.27 -22.49
C PRO A 235 -9.21 32.54 -21.20
N ILE A 236 -7.89 32.48 -21.34
CA ILE A 236 -6.87 32.53 -20.30
C ILE A 236 -6.67 33.96 -19.78
N SER A 237 -6.94 34.19 -18.49
CA SER A 237 -6.22 35.19 -17.68
C SER A 237 -6.54 35.00 -16.18
N GLN A 238 -5.65 34.34 -15.44
CA GLN A 238 -5.33 34.48 -13.99
C GLN A 238 -4.76 33.16 -13.41
N PRO A 239 -3.80 33.22 -12.45
CA PRO A 239 -3.18 32.04 -11.88
C PRO A 239 -4.05 31.48 -10.74
N ALA A 240 -4.81 30.43 -11.05
CA ALA A 240 -5.39 29.56 -10.02
C ALA A 240 -4.47 28.34 -9.83
N ALA A 241 -4.30 27.90 -8.59
CA ALA A 241 -3.84 26.55 -8.30
C ALA A 241 -4.90 25.59 -8.85
N VAL A 242 -4.62 24.96 -9.99
CA VAL A 242 -5.54 24.00 -10.61
C VAL A 242 -5.04 22.59 -10.30
N ALA A 243 -5.83 21.86 -9.50
CA ALA A 243 -5.83 20.40 -9.55
C ALA A 243 -6.33 20.00 -10.95
N PHE A 244 -5.43 19.48 -11.79
CA PHE A 244 -5.79 18.98 -13.11
C PHE A 244 -5.87 17.45 -13.10
N PRO A 245 -6.98 16.86 -13.60
CA PRO A 245 -7.04 15.46 -13.94
C PRO A 245 -6.34 15.28 -15.29
N CYS A 246 -5.18 14.64 -15.31
CA CYS A 246 -4.52 14.26 -16.56
C CYS A 246 -4.99 12.87 -16.99
N ALA A 247 -5.97 12.83 -17.91
CA ALA A 247 -6.30 11.63 -18.66
C ALA A 247 -5.77 11.72 -20.11
N ARG A 248 -4.90 10.77 -20.48
CA ARG A 248 -4.97 10.05 -21.77
C ARG A 248 -4.23 8.71 -21.62
N VAL A 249 -5.01 7.64 -21.58
CA VAL A 249 -4.58 6.24 -21.69
C VAL A 249 -4.55 5.84 -23.17
N ARG A 250 -3.50 5.10 -23.58
CA ARG A 250 -3.52 3.91 -24.46
C ARG A 250 -2.07 3.57 -24.80
N SER A 251 -1.53 2.56 -24.11
CA SER A 251 -0.16 2.04 -24.15
C SER A 251 0.96 3.09 -23.97
N CYS A 252 1.89 2.84 -23.05
CA CYS A 252 3.10 3.66 -22.97
C CYS A 252 3.97 3.43 -24.21
N ARG A 253 3.71 4.20 -25.27
CA ARG A 253 4.70 4.57 -26.28
C ARG A 253 4.45 6.01 -26.72
N VAL A 254 4.87 7.01 -25.94
CA VAL A 254 5.13 8.36 -26.48
C VAL A 254 6.26 9.09 -25.77
N SER A 255 7.12 9.60 -26.63
CA SER A 255 8.22 10.54 -26.50
C SER A 255 7.74 12.00 -26.34
N ARG A 256 7.66 12.55 -25.11
CA ARG A 256 8.03 13.94 -24.77
C ARG A 256 7.66 14.31 -23.33
N TRP A 257 8.56 15.10 -22.73
CA TRP A 257 8.54 15.65 -21.37
C TRP A 257 7.48 16.74 -21.13
N SER A 258 6.88 16.77 -19.94
CA SER A 258 6.09 17.89 -19.40
C SER A 258 6.55 18.22 -17.96
N PRO A 259 7.02 19.46 -17.68
CA PRO A 259 7.53 19.86 -16.36
C PRO A 259 6.46 20.00 -15.26
N ARG A 260 5.17 19.81 -15.57
CA ARG A 260 4.07 20.00 -14.60
C ARG A 260 3.50 18.70 -14.02
N SER A 261 3.85 17.53 -14.56
CA SER A 261 3.17 16.27 -14.25
C SER A 261 3.95 15.28 -13.36
N GLY A 262 5.21 15.56 -12.99
CA GLY A 262 5.96 14.76 -12.00
C GLY A 262 6.24 13.28 -12.33
N ALA A 263 5.73 12.76 -13.45
CA ALA A 263 5.90 11.39 -13.89
C ALA A 263 7.02 11.27 -14.93
N TRP A 264 7.85 10.24 -14.79
CA TRP A 264 8.94 9.89 -15.69
C TRP A 264 8.82 8.40 -16.02
N CYS A 265 8.72 8.05 -17.31
CA CYS A 265 8.72 6.67 -17.78
C CYS A 265 10.00 6.46 -18.60
N ARG A 266 10.79 5.44 -18.26
CA ARG A 266 11.96 5.03 -19.05
C ARG A 266 11.58 3.79 -19.86
N SER A 267 11.88 3.81 -21.16
CA SER A 267 11.75 2.68 -22.09
C SER A 267 12.98 1.80 -22.10
#